data_AF-A0A9D3XFU7-F1
#
_entry.id   AF-A0A9D3XFU7-F1
#
_cell.length_a   1.000
_cell.length_b   1.000
_cell.length_c   1.000
_cell.angle_alpha   90.00
_cell.angle_beta   90.00
_cell.angle_gamma   90.00
#
_symmetry.space_group_name_H-M   'P 1'
#
loop_
_entity.id
_entity.type
_entity.pdbx_description
1 polymer ?
#
loop_
_entity_poly.entity_id
_entity_poly.type
_entity_poly.pdbx_seq_one_letter_code
_entity_poly.pdbx_strand_id
1 'polypeptide(L)'
;MASSMVAGERLVRAAASASGELGRLPRELRAELEAALGAPAAGRGPLVPFSLLRKLQGALRQAGSPVYLHELLEGSEIYLPEVEKPPRNPELVARLEKIKAKLANEEYKRITRNINCQELNRYGTLADLGRQVRSMKAVVITIFNFIVTVVAAFACTYLGSQYIFTEMAARVLSAVIVASVVGLAELYVMVRTMEGELGGL
;
A
#
# COMPACT_ATOMS: atom_id res chain seq x y z
N MET A 1 22.54 -10.90 6.96
CA MET A 1 23.49 -10.60 8.06
C MET A 1 24.87 -10.43 7.45
N ALA A 2 25.65 -9.44 7.89
CA ALA A 2 27.02 -9.27 7.40
C ALA A 2 27.88 -10.46 7.83
N SER A 3 28.58 -11.09 6.88
CA SER A 3 29.42 -12.28 7.11
C SER A 3 30.92 -11.96 7.17
N SER A 4 31.30 -10.74 6.80
CA SER A 4 32.67 -10.27 6.72
C SER A 4 32.80 -8.79 7.10
N MET A 5 34.03 -8.38 7.40
CA MET A 5 34.40 -6.98 7.60
C MET A 5 35.59 -6.62 6.69
N VAL A 6 35.70 -5.34 6.39
CA VAL A 6 36.88 -4.73 5.80
C VAL A 6 37.90 -4.51 6.92
N ALA A 7 39.11 -5.05 6.75
CA ALA A 7 40.19 -4.89 7.69
C ALA A 7 40.70 -3.44 7.72
N GLY A 8 40.75 -2.85 8.91
CA GLY A 8 41.41 -1.57 9.14
C GLY A 8 42.94 -1.68 9.08
N GLU A 9 43.61 -0.54 8.90
CA GLU A 9 45.08 -0.48 8.78
C GLU A 9 45.82 -1.04 10.00
N ARG A 10 45.21 -0.99 11.19
CA ARG A 10 45.77 -1.51 12.45
C ARG A 10 45.86 -3.03 12.40
N LEU A 11 44.83 -3.71 11.89
CA LEU A 11 44.80 -5.16 11.71
C LEU A 11 45.80 -5.62 10.63
N VAL A 12 45.87 -4.89 9.52
CA VAL A 12 46.80 -5.16 8.42
C VAL A 12 48.25 -5.06 8.89
N ARG A 13 48.60 -4.00 9.63
CA ARG A 13 49.96 -3.81 10.18
C ARG A 13 50.31 -4.85 11.24
N ALA A 14 49.38 -5.15 12.14
CA ALA A 14 49.60 -6.15 13.18
C ALA A 14 49.89 -7.54 12.58
N ALA A 15 49.16 -7.92 11.52
CA ALA A 15 49.35 -9.19 10.82
C ALA A 15 50.67 -9.24 10.04
N ALA A 16 51.09 -8.14 9.40
CA ALA A 16 52.37 -8.06 8.69
C ALA A 16 53.60 -8.13 9.62
N SER A 17 53.44 -7.76 10.90
CA SER A 17 54.51 -7.79 11.88
C SER A 17 54.73 -9.21 12.46
N ALA A 18 55.60 -10.00 11.82
CA ALA A 18 55.90 -11.38 12.23
C ALA A 18 56.41 -11.54 13.69
N SER A 19 56.99 -10.47 14.25
CA SER A 19 57.52 -10.41 15.63
C SER A 19 56.69 -9.52 16.58
N GLY A 20 55.53 -9.01 16.13
CA GLY A 20 54.72 -8.03 16.86
C GLY A 20 53.68 -8.63 17.81
N GLU A 21 52.61 -7.87 18.07
CA GLU A 21 51.52 -8.16 19.02
C GLU A 21 50.80 -9.50 18.79
N LEU A 22 50.88 -10.05 17.57
CA LEU A 22 50.32 -11.34 17.16
C LEU A 22 51.33 -12.49 17.23
N GLY A 23 52.55 -12.21 17.69
CA GLY A 23 53.72 -13.11 17.77
C GLY A 23 53.57 -14.36 18.64
N ARG A 24 52.51 -14.47 19.45
CA ARG A 24 52.17 -15.65 20.26
C ARG A 24 51.06 -16.53 19.68
N LEU A 25 50.46 -16.15 18.55
CA LEU A 25 49.38 -16.92 17.93
C LEU A 25 49.90 -18.18 17.20
N PRO A 26 49.06 -19.22 17.06
CA PRO A 26 49.37 -20.40 16.25
C PRO A 26 49.72 -20.03 14.81
N ARG A 27 50.73 -20.69 14.23
CA ARG A 27 51.21 -20.42 12.86
C ARG A 27 50.11 -20.58 11.80
N GLU A 28 49.24 -21.57 11.98
CA GLU A 28 48.10 -21.82 11.08
C GLU A 28 47.12 -20.65 11.05
N LEU A 29 46.80 -20.07 12.22
CA LEU A 29 45.87 -18.95 12.32
C LEU A 29 46.44 -17.66 11.74
N ARG A 30 47.77 -17.48 11.80
CA ARG A 30 48.44 -16.36 11.12
C ARG A 30 48.42 -16.52 9.62
N ALA A 31 48.69 -17.72 9.12
CA ALA A 31 48.60 -17.99 7.69
C ALA A 31 47.17 -17.75 7.16
N GLU A 32 46.13 -18.17 7.91
CA GLU A 32 44.73 -17.86 7.57
C GLU A 32 44.45 -16.35 7.56
N LEU A 33 44.99 -15.59 8.52
CA LEU A 33 44.82 -14.14 8.60
C LEU A 33 45.56 -13.40 7.48
N GLU A 34 46.83 -13.74 7.24
CA GLU A 34 47.64 -13.16 6.16
C GLU A 34 47.03 -13.46 4.78
N ALA A 35 46.51 -14.68 4.57
CA ALA A 35 45.80 -15.04 3.35
C ALA A 35 44.52 -14.21 3.15
N ALA A 36 43.75 -13.98 4.21
CA ALA A 36 42.55 -13.14 4.15
C ALA A 36 42.89 -11.65 3.92
N LEU A 37 44.01 -11.18 4.45
CA LEU A 37 44.48 -9.79 4.26
C LEU A 37 45.18 -9.57 2.91
N GLY A 38 45.68 -10.62 2.26
CA GLY A 38 46.27 -10.58 0.92
C GLY A 38 45.24 -10.60 -0.21
N ALA A 39 43.97 -10.89 0.08
CA ALA A 39 42.88 -10.95 -0.91
C ALA A 39 42.03 -9.65 -0.87
N PRO A 40 42.34 -8.64 -1.70
CA PRO A 40 41.49 -7.46 -1.80
C PRO A 40 40.17 -7.83 -2.48
N ALA A 41 39.01 -7.43 -1.93
CA ALA A 41 37.78 -7.45 -2.71
C ALA A 41 37.35 -6.05 -3.12
N ALA A 42 37.05 -5.94 -4.41
CA ALA A 42 36.24 -4.90 -5.05
C ALA A 42 36.40 -3.49 -4.45
N GLY A 43 37.63 -2.98 -4.41
CA GLY A 43 37.92 -1.57 -4.15
C GLY A 43 37.72 -1.05 -2.72
N ARG A 44 37.37 -1.89 -1.73
CA ARG A 44 37.16 -1.47 -0.32
C ARG A 44 38.24 -1.93 0.66
N GLY A 45 39.18 -2.80 0.25
CA GLY A 45 40.27 -3.29 1.09
C GLY A 45 40.24 -4.81 1.30
N PRO A 46 41.04 -5.35 2.24
CA PRO A 46 41.06 -6.78 2.54
C PRO A 46 39.83 -7.21 3.33
N LEU A 47 39.18 -8.32 2.97
CA LEU A 47 38.03 -8.82 3.71
C LEU A 47 38.40 -9.94 4.67
N VAL A 48 37.96 -9.78 5.92
CA VAL A 48 38.12 -10.76 6.98
C VAL A 48 36.75 -11.30 7.40
N PRO A 49 36.50 -12.62 7.27
CA PRO A 49 35.29 -13.26 7.78
C PRO A 49 35.17 -13.16 9.31
N PHE A 50 33.96 -12.98 9.83
CA PHE A 50 33.71 -12.94 11.29
C PHE A 50 34.08 -14.25 12.00
N SER A 51 34.05 -15.38 11.29
CA SER A 51 34.49 -16.68 11.82
C SER A 51 35.98 -16.67 12.18
N LEU A 52 36.83 -16.05 11.37
CA LEU A 52 38.27 -15.93 11.62
C LEU A 52 38.54 -15.01 12.82
N LEU A 53 37.79 -13.91 12.96
CA LEU A 53 37.91 -13.01 14.11
C LEU A 53 37.51 -13.68 15.42
N ARG A 54 36.50 -14.54 15.39
CA ARG A 54 36.11 -15.34 16.57
C ARG A 54 37.22 -16.31 16.97
N LYS A 55 37.86 -16.97 16.00
CA LYS A 55 39.05 -17.81 16.27
C LYS A 55 40.22 -16.98 16.83
N LEU A 56 40.48 -15.82 16.25
CA LEU A 56 41.52 -14.88 16.69
C LEU A 56 41.27 -14.40 18.12
N GLN A 57 40.04 -14.06 18.48
CA GLN A 57 39.67 -13.71 19.84
C GLN A 57 39.98 -14.83 20.84
N GLY A 58 39.63 -16.07 20.49
CA GLY A 58 39.89 -17.24 21.33
C GLY A 58 41.39 -17.48 21.53
N ALA A 59 42.16 -17.39 20.45
CA ALA A 59 43.61 -17.57 20.48
C ALA A 59 44.33 -16.44 21.25
N LEU A 60 43.88 -15.19 21.14
CA LEU A 60 44.42 -14.06 21.91
C LEU A 60 44.18 -14.22 23.41
N ARG A 61 43.00 -14.71 23.80
CA ARG A 61 42.66 -14.99 25.21
C ARG A 61 43.49 -16.14 25.78
N GLN A 62 43.69 -17.22 25.01
CA GLN A 62 44.50 -18.36 25.44
C GLN A 62 45.99 -18.02 25.53
N ALA A 63 46.50 -17.17 24.63
CA ALA A 63 47.89 -16.74 24.60
C ALA A 63 48.24 -15.64 25.62
N GLY A 64 47.26 -15.12 26.37
CA GLY A 64 47.45 -14.02 27.33
C GLY A 64 48.07 -12.79 26.68
N SER A 65 47.62 -12.44 25.47
CA SER A 65 48.14 -11.27 24.75
C SER A 65 47.76 -9.97 25.48
N PRO A 66 48.66 -8.97 25.55
CA PRO A 66 48.34 -7.66 26.13
C PRO A 66 47.37 -6.83 25.26
N VAL A 67 47.09 -7.25 24.02
CA VAL A 67 46.28 -6.49 23.05
C VAL A 67 44.87 -7.06 22.96
N TYR A 68 43.89 -6.16 23.03
CA TYR A 68 42.48 -6.52 22.91
C TYR A 68 42.01 -6.49 21.45
N LEU A 69 41.04 -7.37 21.13
CA LEU A 69 40.48 -7.47 19.78
C LEU A 69 39.90 -6.15 19.27
N HIS A 70 39.20 -5.39 20.12
CA HIS A 70 38.56 -4.14 19.70
C HIS A 70 39.59 -3.08 19.28
N GLU A 71 40.77 -3.07 19.88
CA GLU A 71 41.87 -2.19 19.48
C GLU A 71 42.46 -2.63 18.13
N LEU A 72 42.53 -3.94 17.85
CA LEU A 72 43.00 -4.45 16.55
C LEU A 72 42.01 -4.13 15.43
N LEU A 73 40.72 -4.07 15.77
CA LEU A 73 39.63 -3.75 14.86
C LEU A 73 39.39 -2.25 14.70
N GLU A 74 40.19 -1.39 15.34
CA GLU A 74 40.10 0.05 15.18
C GLU A 74 40.30 0.44 13.70
N GLY A 75 39.34 1.18 13.14
CA GLY A 75 39.32 1.53 11.71
C GLY A 75 38.83 0.41 10.78
N SER A 76 38.29 -0.70 11.30
CA SER A 76 37.65 -1.74 10.48
C SER A 76 36.17 -1.42 10.26
N GLU A 77 35.68 -1.65 9.03
CA GLU A 77 34.29 -1.39 8.65
C GLU A 77 33.54 -2.70 8.36
N ILE A 78 32.26 -2.76 8.68
CA ILE A 78 31.44 -3.94 8.38
C ILE A 78 31.19 -4.00 6.86
N TYR A 79 31.52 -5.12 6.23
CA TYR A 79 31.25 -5.30 4.81
C TYR A 79 29.79 -5.69 4.62
N LEU A 80 29.03 -4.77 4.01
CA LEU A 80 27.67 -5.04 3.57
C LEU A 80 27.70 -5.30 2.05
N PRO A 81 27.45 -6.56 1.60
CA PRO A 81 27.39 -6.83 0.17
C PRO A 81 26.26 -5.99 -0.45
N GLU A 82 26.61 -5.23 -1.47
CA GLU A 82 25.62 -4.44 -2.20
C GLU A 82 24.73 -5.40 -2.99
N VAL A 83 23.43 -5.39 -2.69
CA VAL A 83 22.47 -6.23 -3.39
C VAL A 83 22.36 -5.71 -4.82
N GLU A 84 22.76 -6.52 -5.79
CA GLU A 84 22.58 -6.21 -7.21
C GLU A 84 21.09 -6.01 -7.48
N LYS A 85 20.72 -4.79 -7.86
CA LYS A 85 19.33 -4.49 -8.22
C LYS A 85 19.07 -5.08 -9.61
N PRO A 86 18.03 -5.91 -9.78
CA PRO A 86 17.71 -6.45 -11.10
C PRO A 86 17.44 -5.32 -12.10
N PRO A 87 17.74 -5.54 -13.40
CA PRO A 87 17.48 -4.54 -14.42
C PRO A 87 15.98 -4.22 -14.49
N ARG A 88 15.67 -2.92 -14.58
CA ARG A 88 14.27 -2.47 -14.62
C ARG A 88 13.63 -2.82 -15.97
N ASN A 89 12.45 -3.43 -15.93
CA ASN A 89 11.65 -3.69 -17.13
C ASN A 89 11.23 -2.35 -17.80
N PRO A 90 11.49 -2.15 -19.10
CA PRO A 90 11.18 -0.89 -19.79
C PRO A 90 9.69 -0.54 -19.79
N GLU A 91 8.80 -1.55 -19.81
CA GLU A 91 7.35 -1.31 -19.74
C GLU A 91 6.93 -0.71 -18.40
N LEU A 92 7.52 -1.18 -17.30
CA LEU A 92 7.22 -0.67 -15.96
C LEU A 92 7.74 0.76 -15.79
N VAL A 93 8.90 1.08 -16.37
CA VAL A 93 9.44 2.44 -16.37
C VAL A 93 8.52 3.38 -17.13
N ALA A 94 8.09 3.00 -18.34
CA ALA A 94 7.16 3.80 -19.14
C ALA A 94 5.81 4.00 -18.41
N ARG A 95 5.30 2.99 -17.71
CA ARG A 95 4.09 3.12 -16.87
C ARG A 95 4.32 4.07 -15.70
N LEU A 96 5.46 3.98 -15.02
CA LEU A 96 5.81 4.86 -13.92
C LEU A 96 5.93 6.32 -14.37
N GLU A 97 6.53 6.57 -15.53
CA GLU A 97 6.63 7.91 -16.11
C GLU A 97 5.26 8.48 -16.44
N LYS A 98 4.36 7.68 -17.03
CA LYS A 98 2.96 8.07 -17.27
C LYS A 98 2.23 8.41 -15.95
N ILE A 99 2.39 7.60 -14.91
CA ILE A 99 1.76 7.84 -13.61
C ILE A 99 2.32 9.11 -12.97
N LYS A 100 3.65 9.32 -13.02
CA LYS A 100 4.30 10.53 -12.50
C LYS A 100 3.82 11.78 -13.23
N ALA A 101 3.74 11.74 -14.56
CA ALA A 101 3.23 12.85 -15.36
C ALA A 101 1.76 13.16 -15.03
N LYS A 102 0.93 12.13 -14.84
CA LYS A 102 -0.47 12.29 -14.44
C LYS A 102 -0.60 12.94 -13.06
N LEU A 103 0.14 12.44 -12.07
CA LEU A 103 0.14 12.99 -10.71
C LEU A 103 0.63 14.44 -10.68
N ALA A 104 1.72 14.75 -11.41
CA ALA A 104 2.23 16.10 -11.51
C ALA A 104 1.22 17.06 -12.15
N ASN A 105 0.48 16.60 -13.18
CA ASN A 105 -0.57 17.40 -13.80
C ASN A 105 -1.78 17.61 -12.87
N GLU A 106 -2.19 16.59 -12.13
CA GLU A 106 -3.25 16.70 -11.12
C GLU A 106 -2.86 17.67 -9.99
N GLU A 107 -1.61 17.62 -9.54
CA GLU A 107 -1.06 18.53 -8.54
C GLU A 107 -0.96 19.96 -9.07
N TYR A 108 -0.45 20.14 -10.29
CA TYR A 108 -0.43 21.44 -10.96
C TYR A 108 -1.83 22.06 -11.05
N LYS A 109 -2.84 21.29 -11.48
CA LYS A 109 -4.24 21.72 -11.52
C LYS A 109 -4.78 22.06 -10.14
N ARG A 110 -4.43 21.29 -9.12
CA ARG A 110 -4.84 21.57 -7.73
C ARG A 110 -4.30 22.92 -7.25
N ILE A 111 -3.02 23.20 -7.50
CA ILE A 111 -2.35 24.43 -7.08
C ILE A 111 -2.89 25.64 -7.86
N THR A 112 -3.11 25.48 -9.17
CA THR A 112 -3.60 26.55 -10.06
C THR A 112 -5.12 26.73 -10.03
N ARG A 113 -5.85 25.88 -9.31
CA ARG A 113 -7.33 25.88 -9.24
C ARG A 113 -7.93 27.23 -8.88
N ASN A 114 -7.26 28.00 -8.02
CA ASN A 114 -7.78 29.28 -7.54
C ASN A 114 -7.55 30.43 -8.53
N ILE A 115 -6.69 30.22 -9.54
CA ILE A 115 -6.36 31.22 -10.56
C ILE A 115 -7.38 31.13 -11.71
N ASN A 116 -7.92 29.93 -11.96
CA ASN A 116 -8.92 29.71 -13.00
C ASN A 116 -10.34 29.67 -12.43
N CYS A 117 -10.95 30.85 -12.24
CA CYS A 117 -12.33 30.99 -11.77
C CYS A 117 -13.37 30.26 -12.65
N GLN A 118 -13.03 29.97 -13.92
CA GLN A 118 -13.90 29.28 -14.87
C GLN A 118 -13.93 27.75 -14.65
N GLU A 119 -12.84 27.16 -14.14
CA GLU A 119 -12.77 25.73 -13.79
C GLU A 119 -13.38 25.42 -12.41
N LEU A 120 -13.32 26.36 -11.46
CA LEU A 120 -14.00 26.23 -10.15
C LEU A 120 -15.50 25.95 -10.30
N ASN A 121 -16.16 26.61 -11.26
CA ASN A 121 -17.58 26.42 -11.54
C ASN A 121 -17.87 25.04 -12.18
N ARG A 122 -16.92 24.47 -12.93
CA ARG A 122 -17.01 23.15 -13.59
C ARG A 122 -16.66 21.98 -12.65
N TYR A 123 -15.71 22.18 -11.74
CA TYR A 123 -15.27 21.16 -10.78
C TYR A 123 -16.21 21.09 -9.56
N GLY A 124 -16.82 22.22 -9.18
CA GLY A 124 -17.97 22.25 -8.28
C GLY A 124 -19.09 21.35 -8.80
N THR A 125 -19.38 21.40 -10.10
CA THR A 125 -20.36 20.51 -10.75
C THR A 125 -19.93 19.04 -10.76
N LEU A 126 -18.65 18.68 -10.82
CA LEU A 126 -18.21 17.28 -10.80
C LEU A 126 -18.21 16.65 -9.39
N ALA A 127 -17.82 17.42 -8.37
CA ALA A 127 -17.94 17.01 -6.98
C ALA A 127 -19.40 16.94 -6.54
N ASP A 128 -20.22 17.89 -6.97
CA ASP A 128 -21.68 17.81 -6.84
C ASP A 128 -22.22 16.63 -7.61
N LEU A 129 -21.79 16.38 -8.86
CA LEU A 129 -22.22 15.19 -9.62
C LEU A 129 -21.90 13.92 -8.86
N GLY A 130 -20.71 13.76 -8.28
CA GLY A 130 -20.35 12.59 -7.46
C GLY A 130 -21.30 12.36 -6.26
N ARG A 131 -21.67 13.43 -5.57
CA ARG A 131 -22.70 13.42 -4.50
C ARG A 131 -24.09 13.14 -5.07
N GLN A 132 -24.40 13.73 -6.22
CA GLN A 132 -25.66 13.61 -6.95
C GLN A 132 -25.85 12.19 -7.48
N VAL A 133 -24.81 11.48 -7.93
CA VAL A 133 -24.94 10.06 -8.35
C VAL A 133 -25.22 9.16 -7.15
N ARG A 134 -24.67 9.49 -5.97
CA ARG A 134 -24.91 8.73 -4.74
C ARG A 134 -26.33 8.99 -4.20
N SER A 135 -26.82 10.23 -4.22
CA SER A 135 -28.20 10.55 -3.83
C SER A 135 -29.23 10.11 -4.88
N MET A 136 -28.91 10.20 -6.17
CA MET A 136 -29.79 9.77 -7.26
C MET A 136 -30.00 8.26 -7.27
N LYS A 137 -28.99 7.47 -6.88
CA LYS A 137 -29.18 6.02 -6.70
C LYS A 137 -30.27 5.68 -5.68
N ALA A 138 -30.30 6.37 -4.54
CA ALA A 138 -31.33 6.14 -3.52
C ALA A 138 -32.71 6.54 -4.02
N VAL A 139 -32.85 7.74 -4.59
CA VAL A 139 -34.13 8.24 -5.14
C VAL A 139 -34.66 7.33 -6.26
N VAL A 140 -33.79 6.87 -7.17
CA VAL A 140 -34.17 5.95 -8.26
C VAL A 140 -34.68 4.61 -7.70
N ILE A 141 -34.02 4.05 -6.68
CA ILE A 141 -34.46 2.80 -6.05
C ILE A 141 -35.83 2.98 -5.39
N THR A 142 -36.07 4.10 -4.71
CA THR A 142 -37.37 4.39 -4.07
C THR A 142 -38.49 4.55 -5.08
N ILE A 143 -38.27 5.30 -6.17
CA ILE A 143 -39.25 5.45 -7.25
C ILE A 143 -39.55 4.09 -7.91
N PHE A 144 -38.54 3.27 -8.12
CA PHE A 144 -38.73 1.93 -8.68
C PHE A 144 -39.59 1.05 -7.77
N ASN A 145 -39.32 1.07 -6.45
CA ASN A 145 -40.11 0.33 -5.48
C ASN A 145 -41.59 0.77 -5.50
N PHE A 146 -41.85 2.09 -5.52
CA PHE A 146 -43.20 2.64 -5.65
C PHE A 146 -43.92 2.15 -6.92
N ILE A 147 -43.25 2.14 -8.07
CA ILE A 147 -43.87 1.67 -9.33
C ILE A 147 -44.19 0.18 -9.22
N VAL A 148 -43.26 -0.62 -8.69
CA VAL A 148 -43.44 -2.07 -8.53
C VAL A 148 -44.62 -2.37 -7.59
N THR A 149 -44.76 -1.65 -6.48
CA THR A 149 -45.86 -1.88 -5.52
C THR A 149 -47.22 -1.50 -6.08
N VAL A 150 -47.33 -0.37 -6.80
CA VAL A 150 -48.59 0.05 -7.45
C VAL A 150 -48.99 -0.92 -8.57
N VAL A 151 -48.03 -1.33 -9.41
CA VAL A 151 -48.29 -2.30 -10.49
C VAL A 151 -48.67 -3.67 -9.93
N ALA A 152 -47.99 -4.13 -8.88
CA ALA A 152 -48.32 -5.39 -8.21
C ALA A 152 -49.71 -5.35 -7.57
N ALA A 153 -50.08 -4.25 -6.90
CA ALA A 153 -51.42 -4.08 -6.34
C ALA A 153 -52.50 -4.10 -7.42
N PHE A 154 -52.28 -3.39 -8.53
CA PHE A 154 -53.19 -3.40 -9.67
C PHE A 154 -53.35 -4.81 -10.25
N ALA A 155 -52.25 -5.50 -10.55
CA ALA A 155 -52.28 -6.84 -11.12
C ALA A 155 -52.95 -7.85 -10.17
N CYS A 156 -52.64 -7.78 -8.88
CA CYS A 156 -53.21 -8.65 -7.86
C CYS A 156 -54.73 -8.44 -7.74
N THR A 157 -55.20 -7.19 -7.67
CA THR A 157 -56.63 -6.90 -7.60
C THR A 157 -57.34 -7.25 -8.90
N TYR A 158 -56.74 -7.01 -10.07
CA TYR A 158 -57.33 -7.37 -11.35
C TYR A 158 -57.51 -8.89 -11.50
N LEU A 159 -56.48 -9.67 -11.16
CA LEU A 159 -56.53 -11.14 -11.18
C LEU A 159 -57.49 -11.67 -10.09
N GLY A 160 -57.43 -11.13 -8.87
CA GLY A 160 -58.32 -11.53 -7.77
C GLY A 160 -59.78 -11.18 -8.01
N SER A 161 -60.04 -10.05 -8.68
CA SER A 161 -61.39 -9.61 -9.04
C SER A 161 -62.06 -10.54 -10.05
N GLN A 162 -61.34 -11.46 -10.70
CA GLN A 162 -61.94 -12.47 -11.58
C GLN A 162 -62.89 -13.41 -10.83
N TYR A 163 -62.66 -13.62 -9.53
CA TYR A 163 -63.49 -14.49 -8.70
C TYR A 163 -64.74 -13.81 -8.14
N ILE A 164 -64.79 -12.47 -8.16
CA ILE A 164 -65.87 -11.67 -7.55
C ILE A 164 -66.76 -11.03 -8.62
N PHE A 165 -66.16 -10.50 -9.69
CA PHE A 165 -66.87 -9.80 -10.76
C PHE A 165 -66.69 -10.52 -12.09
N THR A 166 -67.76 -10.71 -12.85
CA THR A 166 -67.72 -11.32 -14.21
C THR A 166 -67.41 -10.28 -15.30
N GLU A 167 -67.81 -9.03 -15.08
CA GLU A 167 -67.66 -7.92 -16.02
C GLU A 167 -66.23 -7.35 -16.04
N MET A 168 -65.65 -7.24 -17.25
CA MET A 168 -64.28 -6.73 -17.44
C MET A 168 -64.12 -5.29 -16.97
N ALA A 169 -65.13 -4.44 -17.19
CA ALA A 169 -65.13 -3.05 -16.74
C ALA A 169 -65.08 -2.93 -15.21
N ALA A 170 -65.83 -3.76 -14.49
CA ALA A 170 -65.85 -3.77 -13.02
C ALA A 170 -64.51 -4.24 -12.43
N ARG A 171 -63.84 -5.21 -13.08
CA ARG A 171 -62.51 -5.70 -12.68
C ARG A 171 -61.42 -4.66 -12.81
N VAL A 172 -61.44 -3.90 -13.92
CA VAL A 172 -60.48 -2.81 -14.11
C VAL A 172 -60.76 -1.68 -13.11
N LEU A 173 -62.04 -1.32 -12.92
CA LEU A 173 -62.42 -0.25 -12.00
C LEU A 173 -61.99 -0.56 -10.55
N SER A 174 -62.24 -1.78 -10.07
CA SER A 174 -61.85 -2.21 -8.73
C SER A 174 -60.32 -2.22 -8.56
N ALA A 175 -59.58 -2.69 -9.57
CA ALA A 175 -58.12 -2.70 -9.56
C ALA A 175 -57.52 -1.29 -9.53
N VAL A 176 -58.08 -0.34 -10.29
CA VAL A 176 -57.66 1.07 -10.26
C VAL A 176 -57.91 1.71 -8.90
N ILE A 177 -59.07 1.45 -8.28
CA ILE A 177 -59.39 2.00 -6.95
C ILE A 177 -58.39 1.50 -5.91
N VAL A 178 -58.14 0.18 -5.86
CA VAL A 178 -57.21 -0.40 -4.88
C VAL A 178 -55.78 0.08 -5.13
N ALA A 179 -55.31 0.08 -6.38
CA ALA A 179 -53.98 0.58 -6.73
C ALA A 179 -53.81 2.05 -6.36
N SER A 180 -54.85 2.87 -6.49
CA SER A 180 -54.83 4.28 -6.09
C SER A 180 -54.68 4.45 -4.58
N VAL A 181 -55.39 3.67 -3.77
CA VAL A 181 -55.27 3.70 -2.31
C VAL A 181 -53.88 3.26 -1.86
N VAL A 182 -53.35 2.18 -2.44
CA VAL A 182 -52.00 1.69 -2.14
C VAL A 182 -50.95 2.72 -2.55
N GLY A 183 -51.09 3.32 -3.74
CA GLY A 183 -50.19 4.38 -4.20
C GLY A 183 -50.18 5.61 -3.28
N LEU A 184 -51.34 6.04 -2.77
CA LEU A 184 -51.41 7.12 -1.79
C LEU A 184 -50.73 6.75 -0.46
N ALA A 185 -50.89 5.50 0.00
CA ALA A 185 -50.25 5.03 1.23
C ALA A 185 -48.71 4.99 1.09
N GLU A 186 -48.20 4.45 -0.01
CA GLU A 186 -46.77 4.42 -0.33
C GLU A 186 -46.19 5.84 -0.50
N LEU A 187 -46.92 6.72 -1.20
CA LEU A 187 -46.50 8.12 -1.37
C LEU A 187 -46.40 8.84 -0.01
N TYR A 188 -47.37 8.61 0.87
CA TYR A 188 -47.34 9.17 2.23
C TYR A 188 -46.13 8.68 3.03
N VAL A 189 -45.84 7.37 2.98
CA VAL A 189 -44.67 6.78 3.63
C VAL A 189 -43.38 7.38 3.07
N MET A 190 -43.26 7.49 1.74
CA MET A 190 -42.09 8.09 1.09
C MET A 190 -41.86 9.53 1.55
N VAL A 191 -42.89 10.38 1.50
CA VAL A 191 -42.80 11.78 1.95
C VAL A 191 -42.34 11.85 3.41
N ARG A 192 -42.93 11.03 4.29
CA ARG A 192 -42.58 10.99 5.70
C ARG A 192 -41.15 10.49 5.95
N THR A 193 -40.67 9.52 5.18
CA THR A 193 -39.28 9.07 5.28
C THR A 193 -38.29 10.14 4.84
N MET A 194 -38.62 10.91 3.80
CA MET A 194 -37.79 12.02 3.33
C MET A 194 -37.75 13.18 4.34
N GLU A 195 -38.88 13.52 4.96
CA GLU A 195 -38.95 14.53 6.04
C GLU A 195 -38.19 14.07 7.30
N GLY A 196 -38.25 12.78 7.63
CA GLY A 196 -37.54 12.20 8.77
C GLY A 196 -36.01 12.21 8.63
N GLU A 197 -35.48 12.00 7.42
CA GLU A 197 -34.04 12.14 7.16
C GLU A 197 -33.56 13.59 7.22
N LEU A 198 -34.43 14.57 6.99
CA LEU A 198 -34.12 16.01 7.08
C LEU A 198 -34.19 16.56 8.51
N GLY A 199 -34.95 15.94 9.42
CA GLY A 199 -35.07 16.35 10.82
C GLY A 199 -34.01 15.76 11.78
N GLY A 200 -33.11 14.91 11.27
CA GLY A 200 -32.05 14.23 12.04
C GLY A 200 -30.63 14.77 11.83
N LEU A 201 -30.48 15.89 11.13
CA LEU A 201 -29.24 16.66 10.97
C LEU A 201 -29.32 18.00 11.71
#